data_AF-A0A959UZX8-F1
#
_entry.id   AF-A0A959UZX8-F1
#
_cell.length_a   1.000
_cell.length_b   1.000
_cell.length_c   1.000
_cell.angle_alpha   90.00
_cell.angle_beta   90.00
_cell.angle_gamma   90.00
#
_symmetry.space_group_name_H-M   'P 1'
#
loop_
_entity.id
_entity.type
_entity.pdbx_description
1 polymer ?
#
loop_
_entity_poly.entity_id
_entity_poly.type
_entity_poly.pdbx_seq_one_letter_code
_entity_poly.pdbx_strand_id
1 'polypeptide(L)'
;ETDATTREVERRVFEVLADPRYNDVVTDTLSDGSVVERVENFMVSSVIAQVGEGTSDPNAGPSFDATPHKGRVQVSFVKYAERRGLRSLHVMEEIRRAVRGVPGVSVVVDKDAAGPPVGKAINLEIKGDDVLALIEEGEKVRRFLNDQHIDMVEELKLDVELGKPEMPIEIDRAKARRYNVST
;
A
#
# COMPACT_ATOMS: atom_id res chain seq x y z
N GLU A 1 -11.44 -9.93 2.33
CA GLU A 1 -11.20 -8.71 3.13
C GLU A 1 -10.19 -7.80 2.45
N THR A 2 -8.94 -8.24 2.24
CA THR A 2 -7.90 -7.48 1.53
C THR A 2 -8.35 -6.87 0.19
N ASP A 3 -9.07 -7.64 -0.63
CA ASP A 3 -9.62 -7.18 -1.91
C ASP A 3 -10.63 -6.03 -1.75
N ALA A 4 -11.52 -6.10 -0.76
CA ALA A 4 -12.49 -5.05 -0.48
C ALA A 4 -11.80 -3.76 -0.02
N THR A 5 -10.81 -3.88 0.87
CA THR A 5 -10.05 -2.73 1.36
C THR A 5 -9.17 -2.12 0.27
N THR A 6 -8.57 -2.94 -0.59
CA THR A 6 -7.78 -2.46 -1.73
C THR A 6 -8.65 -1.68 -2.71
N ARG A 7 -9.87 -2.16 -3.01
CA ARG A 7 -10.85 -1.41 -3.81
C ARG A 7 -11.28 -0.10 -3.16
N GLU A 8 -11.41 -0.07 -1.83
CA GLU A 8 -11.71 1.18 -1.12
C GLU A 8 -10.59 2.20 -1.30
N VAL A 9 -9.33 1.79 -1.10
CA VAL A 9 -8.15 2.65 -1.31
C VAL A 9 -8.08 3.10 -2.77
N GLU A 10 -8.26 2.19 -3.72
CA GLU A 10 -8.31 2.48 -5.15
C GLU A 10 -9.39 3.53 -5.47
N ARG A 11 -10.61 3.39 -4.94
CA ARG A 11 -11.67 4.38 -5.12
C ARG A 11 -11.26 5.76 -4.61
N ARG A 12 -10.67 5.85 -3.43
CA ARG A 12 -10.19 7.12 -2.86
C ARG A 12 -9.07 7.74 -3.71
N VAL A 13 -8.20 6.92 -4.30
CA VAL A 13 -7.21 7.39 -5.28
C VAL A 13 -7.91 7.97 -6.51
N PHE A 14 -8.90 7.25 -7.07
CA PHE A 14 -9.66 7.75 -8.22
C PHE A 14 -10.44 9.04 -7.91
N GLU A 15 -10.97 9.22 -6.70
CA GLU A 15 -11.63 10.46 -6.28
C GLU A 15 -10.66 11.65 -6.33
N VAL A 16 -9.41 11.48 -5.88
CA VAL A 16 -8.38 12.53 -6.00
C VAL A 16 -8.02 12.79 -7.45
N LEU A 17 -7.90 11.74 -8.27
CA LEU A 17 -7.56 11.87 -9.68
C LEU A 17 -8.71 12.42 -10.53
N ALA A 18 -9.96 12.33 -10.07
CA ALA A 18 -11.13 12.89 -10.72
C ALA A 18 -11.26 14.41 -10.53
N ASP A 19 -10.37 15.04 -9.75
CA ASP A 19 -10.36 16.49 -9.56
C ASP A 19 -10.20 17.21 -10.92
N PRO A 20 -11.05 18.21 -11.24
CA PRO A 20 -10.95 18.99 -12.49
C PRO A 20 -9.58 19.61 -12.75
N ARG A 21 -8.76 19.81 -11.72
CA ARG A 21 -7.37 20.29 -11.84
C ARG A 21 -6.46 19.36 -12.64
N TYR A 22 -6.81 18.08 -12.76
CA TYR A 22 -6.00 17.05 -13.43
C TYR A 22 -6.64 16.49 -14.71
N ASN A 23 -7.83 16.98 -15.07
CA ASN A 23 -8.62 16.41 -16.14
C ASN A 23 -9.03 17.47 -17.18
N ASP A 24 -8.98 17.08 -18.45
CA ASP A 24 -9.53 17.87 -19.55
C ASP A 24 -10.76 17.18 -20.14
N VAL A 25 -11.65 17.98 -20.73
CA VAL A 25 -12.73 17.46 -21.57
C VAL A 25 -12.26 17.49 -23.01
N VAL A 26 -12.12 16.31 -23.60
CA VAL A 26 -11.76 16.11 -25.00
C VAL A 26 -13.02 15.70 -25.76
N THR A 27 -13.33 16.42 -26.84
CA THR A 27 -14.42 16.08 -27.75
C THR A 27 -13.88 15.25 -28.91
N ASP A 28 -14.29 13.99 -28.98
CA ASP A 28 -14.03 13.11 -30.12
C ASP A 28 -15.24 13.11 -31.06
N THR A 29 -15.00 13.32 -32.35
CA THR A 29 -16.02 13.14 -33.39
C THR A 29 -15.91 11.71 -33.91
N LEU A 30 -16.94 10.90 -33.65
CA LEU A 30 -17.04 9.55 -34.16
C LEU A 30 -17.29 9.54 -35.67
N SER A 31 -16.99 8.41 -36.31
CA SER A 31 -17.13 8.23 -37.76
C SER A 31 -18.58 8.31 -38.27
N ASP A 32 -19.58 8.26 -37.38
CA ASP A 32 -20.99 8.48 -37.66
C ASP A 32 -21.44 9.95 -37.52
N GLY A 33 -20.51 10.86 -37.18
CA GLY A 33 -20.78 12.28 -36.97
C GLY A 33 -21.30 12.63 -35.57
N SER A 34 -21.43 11.66 -34.67
CA SER A 34 -21.76 11.94 -33.27
C SER A 34 -20.52 12.46 -32.51
N VAL A 35 -20.74 13.44 -31.63
CA VAL A 35 -19.69 14.03 -30.79
C VAL A 35 -19.78 13.38 -29.40
N VAL A 36 -18.67 12.82 -28.95
CA VAL A 36 -18.55 12.22 -27.61
C VAL A 36 -17.55 13.04 -26.81
N GLU A 37 -17.98 13.53 -25.66
CA GLU A 37 -17.10 14.14 -24.68
C GLU A 37 -16.49 13.04 -23.80
N ARG A 38 -15.16 13.01 -23.73
CA ARG A 38 -14.40 12.16 -22.82
C ARG A 38 -13.60 13.02 -21.87
N VAL A 39 -13.59 12.63 -20.61
CA VAL A 39 -12.69 13.19 -19.62
C VAL A 39 -11.36 12.43 -19.68
N GLU A 40 -10.27 13.14 -19.96
CA GLU A 40 -8.91 12.58 -20.01
C GLU A 40 -8.06 13.18 -18.90
N ASN A 41 -7.38 12.33 -18.14
CA ASN A 41 -6.46 12.77 -17.10
C ASN A 41 -5.08 13.05 -17.71
N PHE A 42 -4.67 14.32 -17.74
CA PHE A 42 -3.37 14.69 -18.32
C PHE A 42 -2.20 14.46 -17.35
N MET A 43 -2.46 14.04 -16.12
CA MET A 43 -1.45 13.87 -15.07
C MET A 43 -1.03 12.41 -14.87
N VAL A 44 -1.98 11.47 -14.98
CA VAL A 44 -1.82 10.04 -14.72
C VAL A 44 -2.15 9.25 -15.97
N SER A 45 -1.26 8.34 -16.38
CA SER A 45 -1.45 7.46 -17.53
C SER A 45 -2.21 6.18 -17.17
N SER A 46 -1.99 5.63 -15.98
CA SER A 46 -2.66 4.41 -15.54
C SER A 46 -2.66 4.25 -14.02
N VAL A 47 -3.68 3.56 -13.53
CA VAL A 47 -3.77 3.08 -12.14
C VAL A 47 -3.98 1.58 -12.20
N ILE A 48 -3.15 0.82 -11.49
CA ILE A 48 -3.21 -0.65 -11.44
C ILE A 48 -3.32 -1.07 -9.98
N ALA A 49 -4.40 -1.77 -9.63
CA ALA A 49 -4.55 -2.41 -8.33
C ALA A 49 -4.21 -3.90 -8.41
N GLN A 50 -3.48 -4.40 -7.42
CA GLN A 50 -3.07 -5.79 -7.29
C GLN A 50 -3.26 -6.25 -5.85
N VAL A 51 -3.72 -7.48 -5.65
CA VAL A 51 -4.01 -8.06 -4.32
C VAL A 51 -3.31 -9.40 -4.22
N GLY A 52 -2.65 -9.66 -3.09
CA GLY A 52 -1.98 -10.94 -2.88
C GLY A 52 -0.59 -10.99 -3.52
N GLU A 53 -0.45 -11.78 -4.59
CA GLU A 53 0.86 -11.99 -5.22
C GLU A 53 1.46 -10.69 -5.75
N GLY A 54 2.78 -10.51 -5.61
CA GLY A 54 3.50 -9.35 -6.17
C GLY A 54 3.14 -8.00 -5.56
N THR A 55 2.50 -7.98 -4.38
CA THR A 55 2.13 -6.73 -3.67
C THR A 55 3.19 -6.23 -2.69
N SER A 56 4.36 -6.89 -2.64
CA SER A 56 5.52 -6.45 -1.87
C SER A 56 6.03 -5.07 -2.31
N ASP A 57 6.67 -4.35 -1.39
CA ASP A 57 7.27 -3.03 -1.65
C ASP A 57 8.37 -3.16 -2.71
N PRO A 58 8.24 -2.51 -3.90
CA PRO A 58 9.26 -2.53 -4.94
C PRO A 58 10.64 -2.04 -4.46
N ASN A 59 10.64 -1.11 -3.49
CA ASN A 59 11.85 -0.51 -2.94
C ASN A 59 12.61 -1.45 -1.99
N ALA A 60 11.97 -2.54 -1.53
CA ALA A 60 12.59 -3.57 -0.70
C ALA A 60 13.26 -4.69 -1.51
N GLY A 61 13.14 -4.64 -2.85
CA GLY A 61 13.64 -5.66 -3.76
C GLY A 61 12.56 -6.66 -4.22
N PRO A 62 12.88 -7.52 -5.19
CA PRO A 62 11.92 -8.49 -5.73
C PRO A 62 11.58 -9.55 -4.68
N SER A 63 10.31 -9.59 -4.26
CA SER A 63 9.73 -10.68 -3.50
C SER A 63 8.57 -11.25 -4.32
N PHE A 64 8.64 -12.56 -4.58
CA PHE A 64 7.62 -13.31 -5.31
C PHE A 64 6.68 -14.09 -4.37
N ASP A 65 6.73 -13.80 -3.07
CA ASP A 65 5.94 -14.50 -2.08
C ASP A 65 4.46 -14.09 -2.16
N ALA A 66 3.59 -15.07 -1.96
CA ALA A 66 2.17 -14.82 -1.82
C ALA A 66 1.91 -14.03 -0.54
N THR A 67 1.42 -12.80 -0.69
CA THR A 67 1.12 -11.88 0.42
C THR A 67 -0.38 -11.57 0.47
N PRO A 68 -1.24 -12.55 0.83
CA PRO A 68 -2.70 -12.43 0.75
C PRO A 68 -3.31 -11.32 1.62
N HIS A 69 -2.55 -10.81 2.58
CA HIS A 69 -2.91 -9.70 3.47
C HIS A 69 -2.37 -8.34 3.00
N LYS A 70 -1.73 -8.28 1.82
CA LYS A 70 -1.18 -7.07 1.21
C LYS A 70 -1.89 -6.78 -0.11
N GLY A 71 -2.05 -5.48 -0.38
CA GLY A 71 -2.60 -4.93 -1.61
C GLY A 71 -1.72 -3.77 -2.08
N ARG A 72 -1.63 -3.57 -3.38
CA ARG A 72 -0.80 -2.54 -4.01
C ARG A 72 -1.61 -1.79 -5.05
N VAL A 73 -1.61 -0.46 -4.96
CA VAL A 73 -2.15 0.43 -5.99
C VAL A 73 -0.99 1.20 -6.61
N GLN A 74 -0.69 0.91 -7.86
CA GLN A 74 0.36 1.58 -8.62
C GLN A 74 -0.24 2.69 -9.48
N VAL A 75 0.21 3.92 -9.28
CA VAL A 75 -0.18 5.09 -10.08
C VAL A 75 0.98 5.48 -10.99
N SER A 76 0.77 5.40 -12.29
CA SER A 76 1.76 5.79 -13.30
C SER A 76 1.48 7.20 -13.79
N PHE A 77 2.43 8.11 -13.61
CA PHE A 77 2.30 9.50 -14.09
C PHE A 77 2.79 9.64 -15.54
N VAL A 78 2.17 10.53 -16.31
CA VAL A 78 2.65 10.88 -17.66
C VAL A 78 4.06 11.51 -17.61
N LYS A 79 4.71 11.78 -18.75
CA LYS A 79 6.06 12.39 -18.75
C LYS A 79 6.04 13.80 -18.15
N TYR A 80 7.11 14.20 -17.45
CA TYR A 80 7.15 15.50 -16.76
C TYR A 80 6.83 16.69 -17.68
N ALA A 81 7.30 16.67 -18.93
CA ALA A 81 7.04 17.72 -19.91
C ALA A 81 5.55 17.89 -20.26
N GLU A 82 4.75 16.83 -20.13
CA GLU A 82 3.32 16.81 -20.46
C GLU A 82 2.45 17.22 -19.27
N ARG A 83 3.01 17.34 -18.05
CA ARG A 83 2.29 17.66 -16.81
C ARG A 83 1.96 19.15 -16.61
N ARG A 84 2.18 19.99 -17.63
CA ARG A 84 1.81 21.42 -17.63
C ARG A 84 2.29 22.22 -16.40
N GLY A 85 3.46 21.86 -15.86
CA GLY A 85 4.06 22.50 -14.68
C GLY A 85 3.60 21.95 -13.33
N LEU A 86 2.67 21.00 -13.28
CA LEU A 86 2.24 20.33 -12.04
C LEU A 86 3.25 19.26 -11.61
N ARG A 87 3.55 19.24 -10.31
CA ARG A 87 4.47 18.27 -9.70
C ARG A 87 3.70 17.05 -9.21
N SER A 88 4.20 15.86 -9.52
CA SER A 88 3.62 14.60 -9.01
C SER A 88 3.63 14.53 -7.48
N LEU A 89 4.56 15.23 -6.82
CA LEU A 89 4.59 15.37 -5.35
C LEU A 89 3.29 15.94 -4.78
N HIS A 90 2.65 16.91 -5.44
CA HIS A 90 1.38 17.46 -4.97
C HIS A 90 0.27 16.40 -5.03
N VAL A 91 0.18 15.67 -6.15
CA VAL A 91 -0.80 14.59 -6.31
C VAL A 91 -0.58 13.48 -5.30
N MET A 92 0.67 13.09 -5.04
CA MET A 92 1.02 12.10 -4.04
C MET A 92 0.57 12.51 -2.63
N GLU A 93 0.74 13.79 -2.27
CA GLU A 93 0.33 14.31 -0.97
C GLU A 93 -1.21 14.37 -0.83
N GLU A 94 -1.92 14.73 -1.90
CA GLU A 94 -3.39 14.67 -1.92
C GLU A 94 -3.90 13.23 -1.78
N ILE A 95 -3.31 12.29 -2.51
CA ILE A 95 -3.60 10.85 -2.37
C ILE A 95 -3.35 10.39 -0.94
N ARG A 96 -2.19 10.73 -0.36
CA ARG A 96 -1.81 10.36 1.01
C ARG A 96 -2.84 10.83 2.02
N ARG A 97 -3.36 12.04 1.87
CA ARG A 97 -4.42 12.56 2.75
C ARG A 97 -5.74 11.81 2.55
N ALA A 98 -6.11 11.50 1.32
CA ALA A 98 -7.37 10.81 1.02
C ALA A 98 -7.39 9.36 1.55
N VAL A 99 -6.27 8.63 1.43
CA VAL A 99 -6.20 7.21 1.82
C VAL A 99 -6.00 6.98 3.32
N ARG A 100 -5.79 8.04 4.11
CA ARG A 100 -5.70 7.93 5.58
C ARG A 100 -7.02 7.47 6.21
N GLY A 101 -6.91 6.81 7.36
CA GLY A 101 -8.06 6.47 8.19
C GLY A 101 -8.90 5.29 7.67
N VAL A 102 -8.35 4.44 6.81
CA VAL A 102 -8.95 3.13 6.50
C VAL A 102 -8.77 2.22 7.72
N PRO A 103 -9.86 1.80 8.40
CA PRO A 103 -9.75 1.00 9.61
C PRO A 103 -9.09 -0.35 9.35
N GLY A 104 -8.17 -0.76 10.24
CA GLY A 104 -7.55 -2.08 10.20
C GLY A 104 -6.44 -2.26 9.16
N VAL A 105 -6.05 -1.21 8.42
CA VAL A 105 -5.00 -1.30 7.40
C VAL A 105 -3.97 -0.17 7.55
N SER A 106 -2.69 -0.52 7.40
CA SER A 106 -1.60 0.44 7.22
C SER A 106 -1.43 0.69 5.72
N VAL A 107 -1.66 1.93 5.29
CA VAL A 107 -1.45 2.36 3.90
C VAL A 107 -0.16 3.17 3.86
N VAL A 108 0.71 2.89 2.88
CA VAL A 108 1.95 3.65 2.67
C VAL A 108 1.94 4.17 1.24
N VAL A 109 2.16 5.47 1.08
CA VAL A 109 2.27 6.13 -0.23
C VAL A 109 3.71 6.57 -0.41
N ASP A 110 4.41 5.89 -1.31
CA ASP A 110 5.84 6.09 -1.58
C ASP A 110 6.10 6.22 -3.08
N LYS A 111 7.22 6.86 -3.43
CA LYS A 111 7.69 6.95 -4.82
C LYS A 111 8.52 5.70 -5.13
N ASP A 112 8.40 5.21 -6.35
CA ASP A 112 9.30 4.18 -6.86
C ASP A 112 10.76 4.68 -6.88
N ALA A 113 11.68 3.92 -6.29
CA ALA A 113 13.08 4.29 -6.17
C ALA A 113 13.78 4.05 -7.51
N ALA A 114 14.19 5.13 -8.17
CA ALA A 114 15.01 5.05 -9.37
C ALA A 114 16.47 4.76 -9.00
N GLY A 115 16.80 3.48 -8.81
CA GLY A 115 18.16 3.03 -8.48
C GLY A 115 18.16 1.65 -7.81
N PRO A 116 19.34 1.12 -7.43
CA PRO A 116 19.41 -0.04 -6.56
C PRO A 116 18.59 0.20 -5.28
N PRO A 117 17.86 -0.79 -4.75
CA PRO A 117 17.09 -0.63 -3.52
C PRO A 117 18.05 -0.28 -2.37
N VAL A 118 18.00 0.97 -1.91
CA VAL A 118 18.82 1.49 -0.79
C VAL A 118 18.11 1.36 0.57
N GLY A 119 16.90 0.81 0.59
CA GLY A 119 16.05 0.75 1.77
C GLY A 119 15.38 2.08 2.10
N LYS A 120 14.70 2.15 3.25
CA LYS A 120 14.04 3.38 3.73
C LYS A 120 15.09 4.37 4.26
N ALA A 121 14.83 5.67 4.09
CA ALA A 121 15.78 6.73 4.45
C ALA A 121 16.12 6.78 5.95
N ILE A 122 15.20 6.34 6.81
CA ILE A 122 15.37 6.22 8.25
C ILE A 122 14.84 4.85 8.65
N ASN A 123 15.65 4.07 9.36
CA ASN A 123 15.24 2.80 9.95
C ASN A 123 15.55 2.80 11.45
N LEU A 124 14.58 2.35 12.26
CA LEU A 124 14.73 2.20 13.71
C LEU A 124 14.58 0.72 14.06
N GLU A 125 15.61 0.14 14.67
CA GLU A 125 15.60 -1.25 15.12
C GLU A 125 15.53 -1.32 16.64
N ILE A 126 14.54 -2.05 17.16
CA ILE A 126 14.40 -2.36 18.58
C ILE A 126 14.77 -3.84 18.76
N LYS A 127 15.69 -4.14 19.68
CA LYS A 127 16.21 -5.49 19.93
C LYS A 127 15.97 -5.89 21.39
N GLY A 128 15.63 -7.16 21.60
CA GLY A 128 15.35 -7.74 22.91
C GLY A 128 14.88 -9.18 22.78
N ASP A 129 14.68 -9.83 23.92
CA ASP A 129 14.36 -11.27 23.97
C ASP A 129 12.86 -11.57 23.95
N ASP A 130 12.03 -10.63 24.42
CA ASP A 130 10.57 -10.78 24.51
C ASP A 130 9.87 -10.07 23.34
N VAL A 131 9.30 -10.87 22.43
CA VAL A 131 8.58 -10.37 21.25
C VAL A 131 7.39 -9.49 21.62
N LEU A 132 6.62 -9.83 22.66
CA LEU A 132 5.44 -9.06 23.04
C LEU A 132 5.83 -7.70 23.61
N ALA A 133 6.88 -7.67 24.45
CA ALA A 133 7.44 -6.42 24.97
C ALA A 133 7.99 -5.54 23.85
N LEU A 134 8.66 -6.12 22.84
CA LEU A 134 9.18 -5.38 21.69
C LEU A 134 8.09 -4.72 20.85
N ILE A 135 6.96 -5.41 20.67
CA ILE A 135 5.80 -4.85 19.95
C ILE A 135 5.25 -3.64 20.68
N GLU A 136 5.05 -3.76 22.00
CA GLU A 136 4.54 -2.65 22.82
C GLU A 136 5.49 -1.44 22.76
N GLU A 137 6.79 -1.68 22.84
CA GLU A 137 7.79 -0.62 22.82
C GLU A 137 7.95 0.03 21.45
N GLY A 138 7.83 -0.76 20.37
CA GLY A 138 7.74 -0.24 19.01
C GLY A 138 6.54 0.68 18.83
N GLU A 139 5.38 0.33 19.40
CA GLU A 139 4.21 1.20 19.34
C GLU A 139 4.38 2.49 20.15
N LYS A 140 5.08 2.45 21.29
CA LYS A 140 5.38 3.65 22.08
C LYS A 140 6.30 4.58 21.32
N VAL A 141 7.38 4.06 20.74
CA VAL A 141 8.32 4.86 19.93
C VAL A 141 7.61 5.47 18.72
N ARG A 142 6.79 4.69 18.00
CA ARG A 142 6.01 5.18 16.87
C ARG A 142 5.08 6.32 17.28
N ARG A 143 4.32 6.14 18.37
CA ARG A 143 3.41 7.18 18.88
C ARG A 143 4.17 8.44 19.29
N PHE A 144 5.24 8.28 20.06
CA PHE A 144 6.07 9.40 20.49
C PHE A 144 6.58 10.23 19.32
N LEU A 145 7.14 9.58 18.28
CA LEU A 145 7.67 10.28 17.11
C LEU A 145 6.57 10.94 16.27
N ASN A 146 5.40 10.29 16.13
CA ASN A 146 4.25 10.89 15.45
C ASN A 146 3.74 12.14 16.19
N ASP A 147 3.72 12.11 17.53
CA ASP A 147 3.27 13.23 18.36
C ASP A 147 4.22 14.45 18.31
N GLN A 148 5.51 14.22 18.02
CA GLN A 148 6.48 15.31 17.87
C GLN A 148 6.32 16.13 16.57
N HIS A 149 5.46 15.71 15.64
CA HIS A 149 5.19 16.42 14.38
C HIS A 149 6.48 16.86 13.64
N ILE A 150 7.46 15.96 13.55
CA ILE A 150 8.75 16.26 12.90
C ILE A 150 8.49 16.53 11.42
N ASP A 151 8.81 17.75 10.98
CA ASP A 151 8.70 18.15 9.57
C ASP A 151 9.45 17.17 8.66
N MET A 152 8.80 16.77 7.57
CA MET A 152 9.30 15.81 6.57
C MET A 152 9.46 14.35 7.02
N VAL A 153 9.11 13.96 8.25
CA VAL A 153 9.00 12.54 8.62
C VAL A 153 7.58 12.07 8.29
N GLU A 154 7.47 11.34 7.17
CA GLU A 154 6.22 10.82 6.66
C GLU A 154 5.98 9.40 7.19
N GLU A 155 4.91 9.23 7.98
CA GLU A 155 4.26 7.96 8.34
C GLU A 155 5.20 6.79 8.75
N LEU A 156 5.48 6.68 10.06
CA LEU A 156 6.26 5.58 10.62
C LEU A 156 5.49 4.26 10.60
N LYS A 157 5.99 3.31 9.80
CA LYS A 157 5.47 1.94 9.74
C LYS A 157 6.20 1.03 10.72
N LEU A 158 5.43 0.18 11.39
CA LEU A 158 5.95 -0.89 12.23
C LEU A 158 6.03 -2.17 11.38
N ASP A 159 7.20 -2.79 11.32
CA ASP A 159 7.46 -4.00 10.53
C ASP A 159 7.33 -5.26 11.40
N VAL A 160 6.14 -5.48 11.95
CA VAL A 160 5.84 -6.69 12.72
C VAL A 160 4.66 -7.41 12.07
N GLU A 161 4.90 -8.64 11.66
CA GLU A 161 3.85 -9.57 11.26
C GLU A 161 3.41 -10.36 12.51
N LEU A 162 2.33 -9.92 13.15
CA LEU A 162 1.66 -10.73 14.17
C LEU A 162 1.20 -12.03 13.49
N GLY A 163 1.73 -13.15 13.99
CA GLY A 163 1.73 -14.44 13.33
C GLY A 163 0.39 -14.82 12.71
N LYS A 164 0.47 -15.49 11.56
CA LYS A 164 -0.69 -16.12 10.90
C LYS A 164 -1.42 -16.97 11.93
N PRO A 165 -2.76 -16.97 11.97
CA PRO A 165 -3.48 -17.85 12.87
C PRO A 165 -3.08 -19.30 12.59
N GLU A 166 -2.47 -19.95 13.57
CA GLU A 166 -2.12 -21.36 13.51
C GLU A 166 -3.18 -22.18 14.22
N MET A 167 -3.50 -23.35 13.67
CA MET A 167 -4.34 -24.35 14.33
C MET A 167 -3.43 -25.49 14.78
N PRO A 168 -2.86 -25.43 15.99
CA PRO A 168 -2.00 -26.50 16.49
C PRO A 168 -2.86 -27.76 16.68
N ILE A 169 -2.51 -28.82 15.97
CA ILE A 169 -3.13 -30.13 16.17
C ILE A 169 -2.30 -30.88 17.18
N GLU A 170 -2.76 -30.89 18.44
CA GLU A 170 -2.15 -31.71 19.48
C GLU A 170 -2.69 -33.14 19.40
N ILE A 171 -1.83 -34.07 19.02
CA ILE A 171 -2.20 -35.48 18.88
C ILE A 171 -1.90 -36.23 20.18
N ASP A 172 -2.94 -36.80 20.78
CA ASP A 172 -2.79 -37.80 21.85
C ASP A 172 -2.27 -39.12 21.26
N ARG A 173 -0.94 -39.29 21.31
CA ARG A 173 -0.25 -40.50 20.83
C ARG A 173 -0.61 -41.77 21.62
N ALA A 174 -1.06 -41.65 22.87
CA ALA A 174 -1.46 -42.83 23.66
C ALA A 174 -2.82 -43.36 23.17
N LYS A 175 -3.76 -42.43 22.94
CA LYS A 175 -5.07 -42.75 22.39
C LYS A 175 -4.99 -43.20 20.93
N ALA A 176 -4.18 -42.56 20.10
CA ALA A 176 -3.96 -42.96 18.72
C ALA A 176 -3.42 -44.38 18.57
N ARG A 177 -2.44 -44.77 19.41
CA ARG A 177 -1.94 -46.16 19.47
C ARG A 177 -3.02 -47.15 19.88
N ARG A 178 -3.89 -46.80 20.83
CA ARG A 178 -5.00 -47.66 21.27
C ARG A 178 -6.05 -47.91 20.17
N TYR A 179 -6.22 -46.96 19.26
CA TYR A 179 -7.11 -47.08 18.11
C TYR A 179 -6.41 -47.57 16.83
N ASN A 180 -5.14 -48.00 16.90
CA ASN A 180 -4.32 -48.41 15.75
C ASN A 180 -4.26 -47.36 14.61
N VAL A 181 -4.30 -46.07 14.96
CA VAL A 181 -4.17 -44.97 14.01
C VAL A 181 -2.72 -44.48 14.02
N SER A 182 -2.10 -44.39 12.84
CA SER A 182 -0.77 -43.80 12.69
C SER A 182 -0.86 -42.27 12.77
N THR A 183 0.08 -41.67 13.49
CA THR A 183 0.16 -40.22 13.76
C THR A 183 1.56 -39.70 13.52
#